data_AF-A0A7M7M6J8-F1
#
_entry.id   AF-A0A7M7M6J8-F1
#
_cell.length_a   1.000
_cell.length_b   1.000
_cell.length_c   1.000
_cell.angle_alpha   90.00
_cell.angle_beta   90.00
_cell.angle_gamma   90.00
#
_symmetry.space_group_name_H-M   'P 1'
#
loop_
_entity.id
_entity.type
_entity.pdbx_description
1 polymer ?
#
loop_
_entity_poly.entity_id
_entity_poly.type
_entity_poly.pdbx_seq_one_letter_code
_entity_poly.pdbx_strand_id
1 'polypeptide(L)'
;MLVSLMTCASFFLYVNWRFTATHAPSPIITELMSQPLLRKLEVAAGPSESVHLSPTAFDPYQTAYRLQVPFEQLVVRVRAAPFSDEVIMQVEGGILEPDHWLNYTCGTGETMLILHLTTRDKARTLNSYTLLVTRQRPPSPPHVHALRVCQMYQDCELKVDEARGCGVERLSGSRLHTPNWEVYWNSRQHLPLCKNGFSADARWLIPCQSCSDGGLSCAWDEARWAYPDCQHVATPRVVLQHCLSNTKILFLGDSTLRGMMFEAVQQLNGSLARWEKTHDVAIYNQTNRGHTTFAFAYYPKFWRRKLPSFELTLKRLIDKVPVSRVKGEDMVLVLGGVHWLSKIHMDTVLKFLSEQSLHGVKVIVKTLGAGFHQRVHGVHYLPKEGLRKVISHNQQLITQSLQRGFGVVDTFRMTYARFKDFTEGKCACHFHKVNKVRSDLYQVEGSVNRQYTNMMLQSLCS
;
A
#
# COMPACT_ATOMS: atom_id res chain seq x y z
N MET A 1 13.30 -1.50 26.96
CA MET A 1 12.35 -2.59 27.23
C MET A 1 12.13 -3.34 25.92
N LEU A 2 12.63 -4.57 25.89
CA LEU A 2 12.85 -5.39 24.71
C LEU A 2 12.02 -6.67 24.86
N VAL A 3 11.61 -7.23 23.73
CA VAL A 3 11.03 -8.57 23.53
C VAL A 3 9.52 -8.72 23.77
N SER A 4 8.74 -8.57 22.69
CA SER A 4 7.80 -9.61 22.24
C SER A 4 7.51 -9.38 20.75
N LEU A 5 8.29 -10.05 19.89
CA LEU A 5 8.17 -10.03 18.43
C LEU A 5 7.92 -11.47 17.96
N MET A 6 6.68 -11.91 18.06
CA MET A 6 6.10 -13.10 17.42
C MET A 6 4.60 -12.78 17.28
N THR A 7 3.89 -12.88 16.15
CA THR A 7 3.97 -13.76 14.99
C THR A 7 3.31 -13.06 13.79
N CYS A 8 3.92 -13.15 12.60
CA CYS A 8 3.20 -12.98 11.34
C CYS A 8 3.98 -13.72 10.23
N ALA A 9 3.26 -14.60 9.52
CA ALA A 9 3.63 -15.30 8.30
C ALA A 9 4.61 -16.49 8.41
N SER A 10 4.00 -17.68 8.47
CA SER A 10 4.58 -18.93 8.01
C SER A 10 4.54 -19.01 6.48
N PHE A 11 5.70 -19.31 5.89
CA PHE A 11 5.97 -20.07 4.67
C PHE A 11 5.24 -19.76 3.35
N PHE A 12 5.97 -19.16 2.40
CA PHE A 12 6.01 -19.60 1.00
C PHE A 12 7.46 -19.46 0.48
N LEU A 13 8.15 -20.59 0.36
CA LEU A 13 9.33 -20.75 -0.48
C LEU A 13 8.89 -21.62 -1.65
N TYR A 14 8.66 -21.01 -2.81
CA TYR A 14 8.62 -21.76 -4.07
C TYR A 14 10.08 -22.08 -4.44
N VAL A 15 10.54 -23.26 -4.07
CA VAL A 15 11.71 -23.90 -4.67
C VAL A 15 11.18 -25.10 -5.43
N ASN A 16 11.36 -25.09 -6.76
CA ASN A 16 11.09 -26.23 -7.63
C ASN A 16 12.02 -27.39 -7.25
N TRP A 17 11.57 -28.25 -6.33
CA TRP A 17 12.11 -29.61 -6.21
C TRP A 17 11.12 -30.55 -6.90
N ARG A 18 11.52 -31.06 -8.07
CA ARG A 18 10.90 -32.25 -8.65
C ARG A 18 11.30 -33.44 -7.77
N PHE A 19 10.44 -33.81 -6.82
CA PHE A 19 10.41 -35.17 -6.27
C PHE A 19 9.23 -35.91 -6.91
N THR A 20 9.55 -36.78 -7.85
CA THR A 20 8.66 -37.86 -8.28
C THR A 20 8.59 -38.90 -7.17
N ALA A 21 7.60 -38.77 -6.29
CA ALA A 21 7.18 -39.85 -5.41
C ALA A 21 5.65 -39.96 -5.52
N THR A 22 5.21 -40.81 -6.43
CA THR A 22 3.82 -41.22 -6.63
C THR A 22 3.38 -42.10 -5.46
N HIS A 23 2.99 -41.48 -4.34
CA HIS A 23 2.21 -42.18 -3.31
C HIS A 23 0.74 -41.85 -3.53
N ALA A 24 -0.07 -42.88 -3.75
CA ALA A 24 -1.51 -42.75 -3.82
C ALA A 24 -2.03 -42.11 -2.51
N PRO A 25 -3.00 -41.17 -2.58
CA PRO A 25 -3.60 -40.60 -1.36
C PRO A 25 -4.19 -41.71 -0.48
N SER A 26 -4.08 -41.54 0.85
CA SER A 26 -4.79 -42.38 1.83
C SER A 26 -6.27 -42.50 1.45
N PRO A 27 -6.94 -43.66 1.66
CA PRO A 27 -8.36 -43.85 1.34
C PRO A 27 -9.25 -42.74 1.90
N ILE A 28 -8.96 -42.29 3.13
CA ILE A 28 -9.67 -41.20 3.82
C ILE A 28 -9.51 -39.87 3.08
N ILE A 29 -8.32 -39.56 2.57
CA ILE A 29 -8.08 -38.33 1.80
C ILE A 29 -8.81 -38.39 0.46
N THR A 30 -8.85 -39.56 -0.19
CA THR A 30 -9.54 -39.76 -1.46
C THR A 30 -11.05 -39.57 -1.29
N GLU A 31 -11.61 -40.06 -0.18
CA GLU A 31 -13.02 -39.87 0.18
C GLU A 31 -13.33 -38.40 0.54
N LEU A 32 -12.48 -37.75 1.34
CA LEU A 32 -12.61 -36.32 1.69
C LEU A 32 -12.54 -35.40 0.46
N MET A 33 -11.76 -35.74 -0.57
CA MET A 33 -11.69 -34.93 -1.80
C MET A 33 -12.98 -34.97 -2.63
N SER A 34 -13.89 -35.89 -2.35
CA SER A 34 -15.20 -36.01 -3.02
C SER A 34 -16.36 -35.41 -2.23
N GLN A 35 -16.12 -34.94 -1.00
CA GLN A 35 -17.13 -34.47 -0.07
C GLN A 35 -17.01 -32.96 0.23
N PRO A 36 -18.10 -32.31 0.67
CA PRO A 36 -18.03 -30.96 1.18
C PRO A 36 -17.11 -30.92 2.41
N LEU A 37 -16.22 -29.93 2.46
CA LEU A 37 -15.22 -29.84 3.54
C LEU A 37 -15.56 -28.79 4.61
N LEU A 38 -16.40 -27.80 4.29
CA LEU A 38 -16.93 -26.85 5.26
C LEU A 38 -18.36 -27.19 5.64
N ARG A 39 -18.61 -27.35 6.95
CA ARG A 39 -19.95 -27.44 7.54
C ARG A 39 -20.66 -26.10 7.53
N LYS A 40 -19.89 -25.02 7.62
CA LYS A 40 -20.40 -23.68 7.87
C LYS A 40 -19.48 -22.61 7.30
N LEU A 41 -20.07 -21.58 6.69
CA LEU A 41 -19.44 -20.31 6.38
C LEU A 41 -20.42 -19.19 6.70
N GLU A 42 -20.04 -18.30 7.59
CA GLU A 42 -20.78 -17.10 7.94
C GLU A 42 -19.90 -15.88 7.70
N VAL A 43 -20.57 -14.82 7.24
CA VAL A 43 -19.93 -13.52 7.01
C VAL A 43 -20.77 -12.47 7.72
N ALA A 44 -20.12 -11.52 8.36
CA ALA A 44 -20.75 -10.38 9.00
C ALA A 44 -20.02 -9.10 8.61
N ALA A 45 -20.75 -8.01 8.44
CA ALA A 45 -20.19 -6.69 8.23
C ALA A 45 -21.05 -5.63 8.91
N GLY A 46 -20.40 -4.57 9.41
CA GLY A 46 -21.09 -3.45 10.04
C GLY A 46 -21.76 -3.78 11.38
N PRO A 47 -22.50 -2.81 11.94
CA PRO A 47 -23.19 -2.94 13.22
C PRO A 47 -24.45 -3.83 13.16
N SER A 48 -25.03 -4.05 11.97
CA SER A 48 -26.20 -4.92 11.78
C SER A 48 -25.87 -6.41 11.76
N GLU A 49 -24.57 -6.77 11.78
CA GLU A 49 -23.96 -8.11 11.68
C GLU A 49 -24.43 -9.03 10.54
N SER A 50 -25.47 -8.66 9.80
CA SER A 50 -26.07 -9.40 8.70
C SER A 50 -25.64 -8.82 7.36
N VAL A 51 -25.25 -9.70 6.45
CA VAL A 51 -24.89 -9.34 5.07
C VAL A 51 -25.56 -10.29 4.07
N HIS A 52 -25.88 -9.76 2.90
CA HIS A 52 -26.39 -10.57 1.80
C HIS A 52 -25.23 -11.19 1.02
N LEU A 53 -24.98 -12.47 1.29
CA LEU A 53 -24.12 -13.28 0.44
C LEU A 53 -24.84 -13.62 -0.86
N SER A 54 -24.07 -13.79 -1.93
CA SER A 54 -24.56 -14.34 -3.18
C SER A 54 -23.74 -15.59 -3.52
N PRO A 55 -24.36 -16.79 -3.49
CA PRO A 55 -25.74 -17.09 -3.07
C PRO A 55 -26.00 -16.86 -1.58
N THR A 56 -27.28 -16.67 -1.23
CA THR A 56 -27.70 -16.19 0.09
C THR A 56 -27.66 -17.25 1.17
N ALA A 57 -27.92 -18.52 0.80
CA ALA A 57 -27.76 -19.65 1.69
C ALA A 57 -26.36 -20.26 1.49
N PHE A 58 -25.72 -20.64 2.59
CA PHE A 58 -24.50 -21.42 2.51
C PHE A 58 -24.81 -22.82 1.96
N ASP A 59 -24.18 -23.16 0.84
CA ASP A 59 -24.14 -24.50 0.28
C ASP A 59 -22.69 -25.02 0.39
N PRO A 60 -22.45 -26.12 1.10
CA PRO A 60 -21.09 -26.61 1.30
C PRO A 60 -20.43 -27.14 0.01
N TYR A 61 -21.18 -27.41 -1.06
CA TYR A 61 -20.65 -27.73 -2.39
C TYR A 61 -20.28 -26.49 -3.20
N GLN A 62 -20.76 -25.32 -2.80
CA GLN A 62 -20.40 -24.06 -3.42
C GLN A 62 -19.13 -23.48 -2.81
N THR A 63 -18.11 -23.31 -3.65
CA THR A 63 -16.81 -22.80 -3.23
C THR A 63 -16.60 -21.32 -3.55
N ALA A 64 -17.58 -20.64 -4.13
CA ALA A 64 -17.47 -19.23 -4.52
C ALA A 64 -18.69 -18.41 -4.06
N TYR A 65 -18.42 -17.41 -3.23
CA TYR A 65 -19.39 -16.48 -2.68
C TYR A 65 -19.02 -15.05 -3.01
N ARG A 66 -20.03 -14.20 -3.18
CA ARG A 66 -19.86 -12.76 -3.41
C ARG A 66 -20.57 -11.95 -2.34
N LEU A 67 -19.98 -10.82 -1.98
CA LEU A 67 -20.53 -9.86 -1.03
C LEU A 67 -20.28 -8.45 -1.55
N GLN A 68 -21.29 -7.58 -1.50
CA GLN A 68 -21.11 -6.14 -1.71
C GLN A 68 -21.25 -5.40 -0.38
N VAL A 69 -20.36 -4.45 -0.12
CA VAL A 69 -20.38 -3.63 1.09
C VAL A 69 -20.22 -2.15 0.74
N PRO A 70 -20.80 -1.23 1.54
CA PRO A 70 -20.63 0.21 1.31
C PRO A 70 -19.19 0.65 1.51
N PHE A 71 -18.83 1.83 0.98
CA PHE A 71 -17.47 2.38 1.07
C PHE A 71 -16.93 2.44 2.51
N GLU A 72 -17.79 2.79 3.48
CA GLU A 72 -17.42 2.91 4.90
C GLU A 72 -17.09 1.56 5.56
N GLN A 73 -17.47 0.44 4.93
CA GLN A 73 -17.25 -0.90 5.50
C GLN A 73 -15.84 -1.41 5.23
N LEU A 74 -14.90 -1.06 6.10
CA LEU A 74 -13.48 -1.42 5.92
C LEU A 74 -13.15 -2.87 6.31
N VAL A 75 -13.94 -3.49 7.18
CA VAL A 75 -13.68 -4.82 7.74
C VAL A 75 -14.88 -5.73 7.56
N VAL A 76 -14.68 -6.93 7.02
CA VAL A 76 -15.64 -8.02 7.12
C VAL A 76 -15.17 -9.02 8.16
N ARG A 77 -16.10 -9.69 8.82
CA ARG A 77 -15.83 -10.79 9.72
C ARG A 77 -16.24 -12.09 9.05
N VAL A 78 -15.39 -13.10 9.13
CA VAL A 78 -15.67 -14.42 8.56
C VAL A 78 -15.51 -15.48 9.65
N ARG A 79 -16.47 -16.40 9.73
CA ARG A 79 -16.44 -17.55 10.63
C ARG A 79 -16.75 -18.79 9.81
N ALA A 80 -15.97 -19.84 9.99
CA ALA A 80 -16.16 -21.09 9.28
C ALA A 80 -15.86 -22.28 10.20
N ALA A 81 -16.37 -23.46 9.84
CA ALA A 81 -16.07 -24.70 10.54
C ALA A 81 -15.97 -25.86 9.53
N PRO A 82 -14.92 -26.70 9.60
CA PRO A 82 -14.83 -27.89 8.77
C PRO A 82 -15.80 -28.98 9.25
N PHE A 83 -16.07 -29.98 8.41
CA PHE A 83 -16.82 -31.18 8.81
C PHE A 83 -16.02 -32.15 9.68
N SER A 84 -14.68 -32.06 9.67
CA SER A 84 -13.78 -32.96 10.39
C SER A 84 -12.61 -32.19 11.00
N ASP A 85 -12.19 -32.61 12.20
CA ASP A 85 -11.02 -32.11 12.91
C ASP A 85 -9.69 -32.52 12.27
N GLU A 86 -9.73 -33.36 11.24
CA GLU A 86 -8.56 -33.70 10.40
C GLU A 86 -8.22 -32.59 9.38
N VAL A 87 -9.15 -31.64 9.19
CA VAL A 87 -9.02 -30.55 8.23
C VAL A 87 -8.68 -29.25 8.94
N ILE A 88 -7.59 -28.61 8.53
CA ILE A 88 -7.18 -27.29 9.01
C ILE A 88 -7.62 -26.24 8.00
N MET A 89 -8.24 -25.17 8.50
CA MET A 89 -8.53 -23.99 7.69
C MET A 89 -7.36 -23.01 7.78
N GLN A 90 -6.88 -22.57 6.62
CA GLN A 90 -5.86 -21.57 6.48
C GLN A 90 -6.40 -20.36 5.74
N VAL A 91 -6.19 -19.19 6.32
CA VAL A 91 -6.48 -17.92 5.68
C VAL A 91 -5.22 -17.09 5.74
N GLU A 92 -4.75 -16.61 4.59
CA GLU A 92 -3.63 -15.66 4.54
C GLU A 92 -2.33 -16.17 5.20
N GLY A 93 -2.13 -17.50 5.22
CA GLY A 93 -1.00 -18.19 5.84
C GLY A 93 -1.11 -18.40 7.36
N GLY A 94 -2.21 -17.98 7.99
CA GLY A 94 -2.54 -18.26 9.39
C GLY A 94 -3.59 -19.38 9.50
N ILE A 95 -3.64 -20.05 10.66
CA ILE A 95 -4.72 -20.98 10.98
C ILE A 95 -5.95 -20.18 11.38
N LEU A 96 -7.11 -20.54 10.85
CA LEU A 96 -8.41 -20.11 11.35
C LEU A 96 -8.96 -21.22 12.25
N GLU A 97 -9.07 -20.93 13.54
CA GLU A 97 -9.69 -21.86 14.48
C GLU A 97 -11.18 -22.07 14.12
N PRO A 98 -11.69 -23.30 14.22
CA PRO A 98 -13.11 -23.59 13.97
C PRO A 98 -14.03 -22.67 14.79
N ASP A 99 -15.09 -22.18 14.16
CA ASP A 99 -16.12 -21.32 14.77
C ASP A 99 -15.61 -20.00 15.39
N HIS A 100 -14.38 -19.57 15.07
CA HIS A 100 -13.86 -18.26 15.48
C HIS A 100 -14.07 -17.19 14.40
N TRP A 101 -14.34 -15.96 14.85
CA TRP A 101 -14.45 -14.80 13.96
C TRP A 101 -13.08 -14.28 13.55
N LEU A 102 -12.88 -14.18 12.24
CA LEU A 102 -11.73 -13.59 11.58
C LEU A 102 -12.08 -12.18 11.09
N ASN A 103 -11.39 -11.15 11.59
CA ASN A 103 -11.46 -9.82 10.98
C ASN A 103 -10.57 -9.77 9.74
N TYR A 104 -11.15 -9.37 8.60
CA TYR A 104 -10.45 -9.16 7.34
C TYR A 104 -10.77 -7.79 6.76
N THR A 105 -9.76 -7.00 6.44
CA THR A 105 -9.93 -5.69 5.82
C THR A 105 -10.17 -5.81 4.32
N CYS A 106 -11.08 -4.99 3.79
CA CYS A 106 -11.46 -4.97 2.39
C CYS A 106 -11.04 -3.66 1.73
N GLY A 107 -10.14 -3.75 0.75
CA GLY A 107 -9.74 -2.60 -0.04
C GLY A 107 -10.87 -2.10 -0.93
N THR A 108 -10.75 -0.86 -1.42
CA THR A 108 -11.71 -0.29 -2.36
C THR A 108 -11.77 -1.13 -3.63
N GLY A 109 -12.98 -1.46 -4.09
CA GLY A 109 -13.20 -2.38 -5.20
C GLY A 109 -13.16 -3.84 -4.76
N GLU A 110 -12.66 -4.71 -5.63
CA GLU A 110 -12.66 -6.16 -5.40
C GLU A 110 -11.49 -6.61 -4.52
N THR A 111 -11.86 -7.32 -3.46
CA THR A 111 -10.98 -8.03 -2.54
C THR A 111 -11.36 -9.51 -2.52
N MET A 112 -10.40 -10.39 -2.80
CA MET A 112 -10.61 -11.84 -2.80
C MET A 112 -10.01 -12.46 -1.54
N LEU A 113 -10.88 -13.01 -0.69
CA LEU A 113 -10.51 -13.78 0.48
C LEU A 113 -10.57 -15.28 0.14
N ILE A 114 -9.49 -16.02 0.38
CA ILE A 114 -9.45 -17.47 0.15
C ILE A 114 -9.24 -18.20 1.47
N LEU A 115 -10.16 -19.11 1.78
CA LEU A 115 -10.06 -20.08 2.86
C LEU A 115 -9.55 -21.39 2.26
N HIS A 116 -8.28 -21.71 2.49
CA HIS A 116 -7.70 -22.98 2.09
C HIS A 116 -8.00 -24.04 3.14
N LEU A 117 -8.54 -25.18 2.73
CA LEU A 117 -8.73 -26.33 3.59
C LEU A 117 -7.59 -27.30 3.31
N THR A 118 -6.80 -27.62 4.33
CA THR A 118 -5.61 -28.46 4.21
C THR A 118 -5.70 -29.67 5.12
N THR A 119 -4.90 -30.69 4.83
CA THR A 119 -4.61 -31.77 5.78
C THR A 119 -3.98 -31.22 7.07
N ARG A 120 -4.04 -32.00 8.16
CA ARG A 120 -3.48 -31.61 9.47
C ARG A 120 -1.98 -31.30 9.43
N ASP A 121 -1.22 -32.01 8.60
CA ASP A 121 0.20 -31.77 8.37
C ASP A 121 0.49 -30.56 7.45
N LYS A 122 -0.55 -29.93 6.90
CA LYS A 122 -0.50 -28.80 5.95
C LYS A 122 0.23 -29.11 4.64
N ALA A 123 0.49 -30.40 4.36
CA ALA A 123 1.22 -30.82 3.16
C ALA A 123 0.37 -30.68 1.89
N ARG A 124 -0.96 -30.78 2.00
CA ARG A 124 -1.88 -30.79 0.86
C ARG A 124 -3.08 -29.89 1.08
N THR A 125 -3.38 -29.06 0.09
CA THR A 125 -4.67 -28.36 -0.02
C THR A 125 -5.72 -29.34 -0.55
N LEU A 126 -6.78 -29.53 0.22
CA LEU A 126 -7.91 -30.41 -0.08
C LEU A 126 -8.99 -29.68 -0.89
N ASN A 127 -9.34 -28.45 -0.49
CA ASN A 127 -10.28 -27.57 -1.20
C ASN A 127 -10.00 -26.09 -0.88
N SER A 128 -10.67 -25.16 -1.54
CA SER A 128 -10.61 -23.74 -1.21
C SER A 128 -11.95 -23.05 -1.44
N TYR A 129 -12.39 -22.26 -0.45
CA TYR A 129 -13.58 -21.42 -0.57
C TYR A 129 -13.15 -19.98 -0.77
N THR A 130 -13.76 -19.31 -1.74
CA THR A 130 -13.44 -17.95 -2.16
C THR A 130 -14.61 -17.04 -1.82
N LEU A 131 -14.33 -15.98 -1.07
CA LEU A 131 -15.25 -14.88 -0.81
C LEU A 131 -14.74 -13.64 -1.54
N LEU A 132 -15.44 -13.24 -2.61
CA LEU A 132 -15.19 -12.00 -3.33
C LEU A 132 -16.00 -10.87 -2.70
N VAL A 133 -15.32 -9.99 -1.97
CA VAL A 133 -15.93 -8.79 -1.37
C VAL A 133 -15.68 -7.58 -2.27
N THR A 134 -16.75 -6.90 -2.66
CA THR A 134 -16.69 -5.65 -3.44
C THR A 134 -17.06 -4.49 -2.53
N ARG A 135 -16.06 -3.68 -2.14
CA ARG A 135 -16.30 -2.43 -1.43
C ARG A 135 -16.57 -1.31 -2.42
N GLN A 136 -17.78 -0.77 -2.39
CA GLN A 136 -18.25 0.22 -3.35
C GLN A 136 -17.43 1.51 -3.28
N ARG A 137 -17.19 2.14 -4.43
CA ARG A 137 -16.65 3.50 -4.50
C ARG A 137 -17.80 4.51 -4.46
N PRO A 138 -17.63 5.67 -3.78
CA PRO A 138 -18.58 6.76 -3.93
C PRO A 138 -18.72 7.14 -5.41
N PRO A 139 -19.95 7.37 -5.91
CA PRO A 139 -20.14 7.77 -7.29
C PRO A 139 -19.51 9.15 -7.53
N SER A 140 -18.88 9.32 -8.70
CA SER A 140 -18.34 10.62 -9.08
C SER A 140 -19.43 11.49 -9.70
N PRO A 141 -19.68 12.72 -9.22
CA PRO A 141 -20.61 13.66 -9.83
C PRO A 141 -20.20 14.03 -11.27
N PRO A 142 -21.17 14.30 -12.17
CA PRO A 142 -20.88 14.80 -13.51
C PRO A 142 -20.34 16.24 -13.47
N HIS A 143 -19.75 16.69 -14.59
CA HIS A 143 -19.25 18.07 -14.77
C HIS A 143 -18.25 18.53 -13.70
N VAL A 144 -17.25 17.69 -13.39
CA VAL A 144 -16.22 17.95 -12.37
C VAL A 144 -15.61 19.36 -12.45
N HIS A 145 -15.37 19.87 -13.66
CA HIS A 145 -14.79 21.19 -13.91
C HIS A 145 -15.59 22.35 -13.27
N ALA A 146 -16.92 22.21 -13.17
CA ALA A 146 -17.83 23.21 -12.62
C ALA A 146 -18.04 23.08 -11.10
N LEU A 147 -17.55 22.02 -10.47
CA LEU A 147 -17.72 21.78 -9.04
C LEU A 147 -16.91 22.75 -8.20
N ARG A 148 -17.32 22.96 -6.95
CA ARG A 148 -16.64 23.86 -6.01
C ARG A 148 -15.45 23.15 -5.39
N VAL A 149 -14.41 23.91 -5.06
CA VAL A 149 -13.22 23.35 -4.38
C VAL A 149 -13.45 23.25 -2.88
N CYS A 150 -13.53 22.04 -2.37
CA CYS A 150 -13.52 21.75 -0.94
C CYS A 150 -12.12 21.30 -0.50
N GLN A 151 -11.87 21.30 0.81
CA GLN A 151 -10.62 20.84 1.38
C GLN A 151 -10.86 19.79 2.47
N MET A 152 -9.83 19.00 2.77
CA MET A 152 -9.84 18.03 3.87
C MET A 152 -8.42 17.82 4.41
N TYR A 153 -8.26 17.99 5.72
CA TYR A 153 -7.00 17.73 6.42
C TYR A 153 -6.92 16.31 6.99
N GLN A 154 -8.04 15.75 7.44
CA GLN A 154 -8.14 14.43 8.05
C GLN A 154 -9.58 13.92 8.03
N ASP A 155 -9.77 12.60 8.16
CA ASP A 155 -11.08 11.97 8.30
C ASP A 155 -11.57 12.08 9.76
N CYS A 156 -12.89 12.12 9.98
CA CYS A 156 -13.43 12.26 11.33
C CYS A 156 -13.39 10.98 12.16
N GLU A 157 -13.37 9.81 11.53
CA GLU A 157 -13.25 8.52 12.25
C GLU A 157 -11.83 8.26 12.75
N LEU A 158 -10.85 8.87 12.08
CA LEU A 158 -9.44 8.80 12.39
C LEU A 158 -8.94 10.24 12.44
N LYS A 159 -9.16 10.91 13.59
CA LYS A 159 -8.62 12.26 13.87
C LYS A 159 -7.25 12.14 14.55
N VAL A 160 -6.21 12.73 13.94
CA VAL A 160 -4.81 12.70 14.40
C VAL A 160 -4.35 14.06 14.91
N ASP A 161 -4.78 15.14 14.26
CA ASP A 161 -4.43 16.51 14.64
C ASP A 161 -5.64 17.17 15.30
N GLU A 162 -5.58 17.33 16.62
CA GLU A 162 -6.69 17.93 17.38
C GLU A 162 -6.92 19.40 17.04
N ALA A 163 -5.88 20.11 16.58
CA ALA A 163 -5.94 21.53 16.25
C ALA A 163 -6.62 21.79 14.90
N ARG A 164 -6.79 20.77 14.05
CA ARG A 164 -7.44 20.88 12.74
C ARG A 164 -8.84 20.26 12.74
N GLY A 165 -9.70 20.80 11.88
CA GLY A 165 -10.98 20.20 11.55
C GLY A 165 -10.80 18.81 10.93
N CYS A 166 -11.90 18.06 10.82
CA CYS A 166 -11.96 16.78 10.13
C CYS A 166 -13.11 16.79 9.12
N GLY A 167 -13.07 15.87 8.16
CA GLY A 167 -14.06 15.78 7.09
C GLY A 167 -13.85 16.82 5.98
N VAL A 168 -14.74 16.78 4.99
CA VAL A 168 -14.77 17.74 3.89
C VAL A 168 -15.32 19.06 4.40
N GLU A 169 -14.58 20.14 4.16
CA GLU A 169 -14.94 21.50 4.57
C GLU A 169 -14.69 22.51 3.43
N ARG A 170 -15.21 23.72 3.60
CA ARG A 170 -14.96 24.82 2.65
C ARG A 170 -13.48 25.22 2.69
N LEU A 171 -12.95 25.65 1.55
CA LEU A 171 -11.59 26.18 1.46
C LEU A 171 -11.38 27.34 2.46
N SER A 172 -10.40 27.20 3.35
CA SER A 172 -10.08 28.23 4.35
C SER A 172 -9.77 29.58 3.68
N GLY A 173 -10.29 30.67 4.23
CA GLY A 173 -10.07 32.03 3.71
C GLY A 173 -10.99 32.47 2.57
N SER A 174 -11.81 31.58 1.99
CA SER A 174 -12.80 31.92 0.96
C SER A 174 -14.09 32.44 1.60
N ARG A 175 -14.16 33.74 1.92
CA ARG A 175 -15.34 34.34 2.59
C ARG A 175 -16.49 34.69 1.64
N LEU A 176 -16.26 34.78 0.34
CA LEU A 176 -17.25 35.33 -0.61
C LEU A 176 -17.55 34.43 -1.82
N HIS A 177 -16.53 33.87 -2.49
CA HIS A 177 -16.74 32.89 -3.56
C HIS A 177 -15.61 31.87 -3.60
N THR A 178 -15.95 30.59 -3.46
CA THR A 178 -15.05 29.48 -3.77
C THR A 178 -15.05 29.30 -5.29
N PRO A 179 -13.90 29.43 -5.98
CA PRO A 179 -13.83 29.19 -7.42
C PRO A 179 -14.26 27.76 -7.74
N ASN A 180 -14.70 27.54 -8.97
CA ASN A 180 -14.89 26.19 -9.48
C ASN A 180 -13.52 25.48 -9.65
N TRP A 181 -13.57 24.17 -9.79
CA TRP A 181 -12.40 23.29 -9.83
C TRP A 181 -11.41 23.66 -10.92
N GLU A 182 -11.91 23.94 -12.13
CA GLU A 182 -11.08 24.30 -13.28
C GLU A 182 -10.37 25.64 -13.08
N VAL A 183 -11.11 26.69 -12.71
CA VAL A 183 -10.57 28.04 -12.47
C VAL A 183 -9.53 28.00 -11.35
N TYR A 184 -9.83 27.29 -10.26
CA TYR A 184 -8.90 27.13 -9.16
C TYR A 184 -7.59 26.46 -9.61
N TRP A 185 -7.67 25.35 -10.34
CA TRP A 185 -6.45 24.66 -10.76
C TRP A 185 -5.63 25.44 -11.80
N ASN A 186 -6.31 26.14 -12.72
CA ASN A 186 -5.64 27.01 -13.70
C ASN A 186 -4.88 28.15 -13.01
N SER A 187 -5.48 28.79 -11.99
CA SER A 187 -4.78 29.82 -11.21
C SER A 187 -3.49 29.32 -10.55
N ARG A 188 -3.47 28.05 -10.13
CA ARG A 188 -2.33 27.43 -9.43
C ARG A 188 -1.18 27.06 -10.34
N GLN A 189 -1.37 27.04 -11.66
CA GLN A 189 -0.31 26.74 -12.62
C GLN A 189 0.87 27.73 -12.55
N HIS A 190 0.65 28.94 -12.01
CA HIS A 190 1.67 29.96 -11.83
C HIS A 190 2.51 29.78 -10.54
N LEU A 191 2.12 28.86 -9.65
CA LEU A 191 2.88 28.61 -8.42
C LEU A 191 4.23 27.97 -8.74
N PRO A 192 5.29 28.29 -7.98
CA PRO A 192 6.58 27.63 -8.15
C PRO A 192 6.47 26.13 -7.87
N LEU A 193 7.38 25.36 -8.45
CA LEU A 193 7.51 23.93 -8.12
C LEU A 193 7.95 23.78 -6.66
N CYS A 194 7.31 22.86 -5.94
CA CYS A 194 7.69 22.53 -4.58
C CYS A 194 9.11 21.93 -4.54
N LYS A 195 9.98 22.46 -3.67
CA LYS A 195 11.36 22.00 -3.47
C LYS A 195 11.46 20.69 -2.68
N ASN A 196 10.44 20.38 -1.89
CA ASN A 196 10.35 19.16 -1.09
C ASN A 196 8.89 18.70 -1.04
N GLY A 197 8.67 17.43 -0.67
CA GLY A 197 7.34 16.84 -0.55
C GLY A 197 6.74 16.95 0.86
N PHE A 198 6.97 18.04 1.60
CA PHE A 198 6.41 18.22 2.96
C PHE A 198 5.93 19.66 3.22
N SER A 199 4.74 19.81 3.82
CA SER A 199 4.25 21.08 4.35
C SER A 199 3.26 20.81 5.48
N ALA A 200 3.33 21.65 6.52
CA ALA A 200 2.41 21.60 7.63
C ALA A 200 0.95 21.93 7.23
N ASP A 201 0.75 22.62 6.11
CA ASP A 201 -0.57 23.06 5.62
C ASP A 201 -1.03 22.34 4.35
N ALA A 202 -0.28 21.31 3.94
CA ALA A 202 -0.71 20.44 2.85
C ALA A 202 -1.99 19.69 3.20
N ARG A 203 -2.87 19.55 2.22
CA ARG A 203 -4.23 19.02 2.39
C ARG A 203 -4.78 18.44 1.11
N TRP A 204 -5.82 17.62 1.23
CA TRP A 204 -6.61 17.20 0.08
C TRP A 204 -7.50 18.34 -0.36
N LEU A 205 -7.52 18.59 -1.67
CA LEU A 205 -8.52 19.41 -2.34
C LEU A 205 -9.41 18.50 -3.16
N ILE A 206 -10.72 18.66 -3.01
CA ILE A 206 -11.71 17.76 -3.58
C ILE A 206 -12.79 18.58 -4.28
N PRO A 207 -13.11 18.30 -5.56
CA PRO A 207 -14.23 18.94 -6.24
C PRO A 207 -15.55 18.33 -5.76
N CYS A 208 -16.46 19.17 -5.25
CA CYS A 208 -17.76 18.73 -4.75
C CYS A 208 -18.89 19.68 -5.13
N GLN A 209 -20.13 19.19 -5.15
CA GLN A 209 -21.30 20.07 -5.27
C GLN A 209 -21.52 20.86 -3.97
N SER A 210 -21.33 20.19 -2.82
CA SER A 210 -21.40 20.78 -1.48
C SER A 210 -20.17 20.40 -0.66
N CYS A 211 -19.62 21.36 0.10
CA CYS A 211 -18.54 21.10 1.07
C CYS A 211 -19.11 20.84 2.49
N SER A 212 -20.38 20.46 2.61
CA SER A 212 -21.09 20.35 3.89
C SER A 212 -21.95 19.09 4.00
N ASP A 213 -21.89 18.19 3.03
CA ASP A 213 -22.68 16.96 2.95
C ASP A 213 -21.85 15.71 3.34
N GLY A 214 -20.78 15.90 4.10
CA GLY A 214 -19.87 14.81 4.49
C GLY A 214 -19.07 14.20 3.33
N GLY A 215 -19.04 14.84 2.16
CA GLY A 215 -18.29 14.37 1.01
C GLY A 215 -19.08 13.45 0.07
N LEU A 216 -20.40 13.34 0.25
CA LEU A 216 -21.28 12.51 -0.57
C LEU A 216 -21.37 13.00 -2.03
N SER A 217 -21.30 14.31 -2.27
CA SER A 217 -21.32 14.92 -3.61
C SER A 217 -19.94 15.19 -4.20
N CYS A 218 -18.89 14.57 -3.66
CA CYS A 218 -17.51 14.81 -4.08
C CYS A 218 -17.02 13.83 -5.14
N ALA A 219 -16.29 14.35 -6.13
CA ALA A 219 -15.52 13.54 -7.09
C ALA A 219 -14.16 13.14 -6.47
N TRP A 220 -14.17 12.11 -5.63
CA TRP A 220 -12.99 11.61 -4.90
C TRP A 220 -11.86 11.09 -5.79
N ASP A 221 -12.18 10.61 -6.99
CA ASP A 221 -11.19 10.18 -8.00
C ASP A 221 -10.39 11.36 -8.56
N GLU A 222 -10.92 12.59 -8.45
CA GLU A 222 -10.31 13.83 -8.93
C GLU A 222 -9.57 14.60 -7.83
N ALA A 223 -9.64 14.13 -6.58
CA ALA A 223 -9.01 14.79 -5.45
C ALA A 223 -7.48 14.88 -5.59
N ARG A 224 -6.91 16.03 -5.20
CA ARG A 224 -5.47 16.33 -5.33
C ARG A 224 -4.90 16.78 -3.98
N TRP A 225 -3.79 16.19 -3.58
CA TRP A 225 -2.97 16.64 -2.48
C TRP A 225 -2.23 17.91 -2.90
N ALA A 226 -2.49 19.01 -2.19
CA ALA A 226 -2.04 20.33 -2.57
C ALA A 226 -1.33 21.04 -1.43
N TYR A 227 -0.39 21.90 -1.82
CA TYR A 227 0.40 22.77 -0.95
C TYR A 227 -0.09 24.20 -1.17
N PRO A 228 -0.20 25.07 -0.15
CA PRO A 228 -0.69 26.43 -0.35
C PRO A 228 0.11 27.21 -1.40
N ASP A 229 1.44 27.20 -1.26
CA ASP A 229 2.34 28.18 -1.89
C ASP A 229 3.21 27.60 -3.03
N CYS A 230 3.07 26.31 -3.32
CA CYS A 230 3.79 25.64 -4.38
C CYS A 230 2.95 24.51 -4.98
N GLN A 231 3.42 23.94 -6.08
CA GLN A 231 2.76 22.80 -6.71
C GLN A 231 3.72 21.65 -7.04
N HIS A 232 3.16 20.45 -6.99
CA HIS A 232 3.73 19.28 -7.65
C HIS A 232 2.95 19.01 -8.93
N VAL A 233 3.66 18.92 -10.05
CA VAL A 233 3.12 18.70 -11.39
C VAL A 233 3.63 17.35 -11.88
N ALA A 234 2.76 16.57 -12.52
CA ALA A 234 3.18 15.33 -13.15
C ALA A 234 4.21 15.64 -14.25
N THR A 235 5.42 15.10 -14.11
CA THR A 235 6.47 15.29 -15.11
C THR A 235 6.12 14.50 -16.38
N PRO A 236 6.08 15.13 -17.56
CA PRO A 236 5.80 14.43 -18.81
C PRO A 236 6.78 13.26 -19.03
N ARG A 237 6.29 12.13 -19.56
CA ARG A 237 7.10 10.91 -19.73
C ARG A 237 8.41 11.15 -20.48
N VAL A 238 8.38 11.96 -21.55
CA VAL A 238 9.57 12.27 -22.34
C VAL A 238 10.63 13.00 -21.48
N VAL A 239 10.20 13.93 -20.64
CA VAL A 239 11.07 14.65 -19.71
C VAL A 239 11.63 13.68 -18.64
N LEU A 240 10.79 12.80 -18.09
CA LEU A 240 11.24 11.76 -17.15
C LEU A 240 12.28 10.82 -17.77
N GLN A 241 12.07 10.38 -19.01
CA GLN A 241 12.99 9.49 -19.73
C GLN A 241 14.35 10.13 -19.97
N HIS A 242 14.37 11.42 -20.30
CA HIS A 242 15.61 12.17 -20.46
C HIS A 242 16.32 12.38 -19.11
N CYS A 243 15.61 12.89 -18.11
CA CYS A 243 16.13 13.18 -16.77
C CYS A 243 16.73 11.93 -16.09
N LEU A 244 16.04 10.80 -16.15
CA LEU A 244 16.44 9.56 -15.46
C LEU A 244 17.33 8.65 -16.31
N SER A 245 17.84 9.17 -17.43
CA SER A 245 18.77 8.44 -18.28
C SER A 245 20.06 8.13 -17.53
N ASN A 246 20.53 6.89 -17.65
CA ASN A 246 21.67 6.31 -16.93
C ASN A 246 21.51 6.20 -15.40
N THR A 247 20.39 6.65 -14.82
CA THR A 247 20.14 6.62 -13.38
C THR A 247 19.83 5.21 -12.85
N LYS A 248 20.29 4.92 -11.63
CA LYS A 248 20.00 3.72 -10.86
C LYS A 248 19.19 4.10 -9.63
N ILE A 249 17.92 3.70 -9.58
CA ILE A 249 16.97 4.07 -8.52
C ILE A 249 16.69 2.86 -7.65
N LEU A 250 17.19 2.89 -6.42
CA LEU A 250 17.18 1.77 -5.49
C LEU A 250 16.16 2.04 -4.37
N PHE A 251 15.19 1.15 -4.21
CA PHE A 251 14.15 1.23 -3.19
C PHE A 251 14.44 0.23 -2.08
N LEU A 252 14.60 0.70 -0.85
CA LEU A 252 14.77 -0.14 0.34
C LEU A 252 13.64 0.11 1.32
N GLY A 253 12.70 -0.82 1.41
CA GLY A 253 11.51 -0.62 2.23
C GLY A 253 10.49 -1.74 2.14
N ASP A 254 9.27 -1.47 2.59
CA ASP A 254 8.20 -2.46 2.62
C ASP A 254 7.39 -2.49 1.32
N SER A 255 6.26 -3.20 1.35
CA SER A 255 5.37 -3.36 0.21
C SER A 255 4.76 -2.04 -0.28
N THR A 256 4.66 -1.00 0.56
CA THR A 256 4.16 0.32 0.15
C THR A 256 5.21 1.08 -0.66
N LEU A 257 6.48 0.94 -0.30
CA LEU A 257 7.58 1.50 -1.08
C LEU A 257 7.75 0.76 -2.41
N ARG A 258 7.50 -0.56 -2.44
CA ARG A 258 7.42 -1.32 -3.70
C ARG A 258 6.34 -0.78 -4.64
N GLY A 259 5.19 -0.37 -4.10
CA GLY A 259 4.13 0.29 -4.87
C GLY A 259 4.56 1.61 -5.52
N MET A 260 5.37 2.38 -4.81
CA MET A 260 5.98 3.60 -5.34
C MET A 260 6.94 3.31 -6.49
N MET A 261 7.78 2.26 -6.36
CA MET A 261 8.64 1.80 -7.45
C MET A 261 7.81 1.36 -8.67
N PHE A 262 6.78 0.55 -8.48
CA PHE A 262 5.91 0.09 -9.57
C PHE A 262 5.26 1.25 -10.31
N GLU A 263 4.74 2.24 -9.60
CA GLU A 263 4.17 3.43 -10.23
C GLU A 263 5.23 4.24 -10.97
N ALA A 264 6.44 4.38 -10.43
CA ALA A 264 7.53 5.07 -11.10
C ALA A 264 7.94 4.38 -12.41
N VAL A 265 8.06 3.05 -12.40
CA VAL A 265 8.31 2.26 -13.62
C VAL A 265 7.18 2.44 -14.63
N GLN A 266 5.92 2.38 -14.18
CA GLN A 266 4.76 2.60 -15.03
C GLN A 266 4.77 4.00 -15.66
N GLN A 267 5.11 5.05 -14.93
CA GLN A 267 5.15 6.41 -15.52
C GLN A 267 6.23 6.55 -16.59
N LEU A 268 7.38 5.92 -16.37
CA LEU A 268 8.52 5.96 -17.28
C LEU A 268 8.31 5.11 -18.55
N ASN A 269 7.74 3.92 -18.41
CA ASN A 269 7.56 2.94 -19.50
C ASN A 269 6.13 2.88 -20.06
N GLY A 270 5.15 3.48 -19.38
CA GLY A 270 3.72 3.41 -19.67
C GLY A 270 3.01 2.19 -19.08
N SER A 271 3.74 1.16 -18.66
CA SER A 271 3.20 -0.06 -18.03
C SER A 271 4.31 -0.82 -17.31
N LEU A 272 3.94 -1.90 -16.63
CA LEU A 272 4.86 -2.87 -16.06
C LEU A 272 4.92 -4.12 -16.96
N ALA A 273 6.12 -4.49 -17.41
CA ALA A 273 6.33 -5.75 -18.16
C ALA A 273 6.31 -6.99 -17.25
N ARG A 274 6.57 -6.80 -15.96
CA ARG A 274 6.56 -7.86 -14.96
C ARG A 274 6.10 -7.31 -13.63
N TRP A 275 5.52 -8.18 -12.82
CA TRP A 275 5.13 -7.89 -11.46
C TRP A 275 5.44 -9.09 -10.58
N GLU A 276 6.06 -8.84 -9.44
CA GLU A 276 6.40 -9.88 -8.49
C GLU A 276 6.22 -9.36 -7.05
N LYS A 277 5.51 -10.13 -6.23
CA LYS A 277 5.54 -9.98 -4.77
C LYS A 277 6.83 -10.62 -4.24
N THR A 278 7.99 -10.14 -4.67
CA THR A 278 9.27 -10.68 -4.21
C THR A 278 9.65 -10.13 -2.83
N HIS A 279 10.20 -11.02 -2.02
CA HIS A 279 10.76 -10.78 -0.69
C HIS A 279 12.30 -10.71 -0.71
N ASP A 280 12.88 -10.88 -1.89
CA ASP A 280 14.30 -10.71 -2.18
C ASP A 280 14.52 -9.45 -3.03
N VAL A 281 15.66 -9.35 -3.72
CA VAL A 281 15.99 -8.16 -4.52
C VAL A 281 15.34 -8.28 -5.90
N ALA A 282 14.44 -7.35 -6.22
CA ALA A 282 13.88 -7.17 -7.56
C ALA A 282 14.75 -6.23 -8.39
N ILE A 283 14.95 -6.51 -9.68
CA ILE A 283 15.73 -5.65 -10.59
C ILE A 283 15.01 -5.46 -11.93
N TYR A 284 14.63 -4.23 -12.24
CA TYR A 284 14.04 -3.81 -13.50
C TYR A 284 15.10 -3.02 -14.29
N ASN A 285 15.86 -3.72 -15.12
CA ASN A 285 17.00 -3.15 -15.88
C ASN A 285 16.65 -2.82 -17.35
N GLN A 286 15.49 -3.23 -17.85
CA GLN A 286 15.01 -2.92 -19.22
C GLN A 286 14.11 -1.67 -19.25
N THR A 287 14.05 -0.91 -18.15
CA THR A 287 13.26 0.33 -18.09
C THR A 287 13.91 1.46 -18.86
N ASN A 288 13.11 2.35 -19.44
CA ASN A 288 13.60 3.43 -20.30
C ASN A 288 14.55 2.94 -21.40
N ARG A 289 14.15 1.87 -22.12
CA ARG A 289 14.96 1.21 -23.15
C ARG A 289 16.35 0.74 -22.66
N GLY A 290 16.46 0.40 -21.38
CA GLY A 290 17.71 -0.04 -20.76
C GLY A 290 18.56 1.09 -20.16
N HIS A 291 18.13 2.35 -20.29
CA HIS A 291 18.88 3.50 -19.77
C HIS A 291 18.66 3.73 -18.27
N THR A 292 17.55 3.26 -17.71
CA THR A 292 17.26 3.41 -16.27
C THR A 292 17.18 2.04 -15.63
N THR A 293 17.66 1.89 -14.39
CA THR A 293 17.47 0.66 -13.61
C THR A 293 16.73 0.98 -12.33
N PHE A 294 15.68 0.22 -12.04
CA PHE A 294 15.04 0.20 -10.73
C PHE A 294 15.43 -1.07 -10.00
N ALA A 295 15.76 -0.96 -8.71
CA ALA A 295 15.93 -2.13 -7.87
C ALA A 295 15.12 -1.96 -6.58
N PHE A 296 14.64 -3.06 -6.01
CA PHE A 296 13.90 -3.05 -4.75
C PHE A 296 14.41 -4.14 -3.83
N ALA A 297 14.58 -3.85 -2.55
CA ALA A 297 14.79 -4.82 -1.50
C ALA A 297 13.78 -4.62 -0.36
N TYR A 298 13.18 -5.73 0.08
CA TYR A 298 12.22 -5.69 1.17
C TYR A 298 12.91 -5.53 2.53
N TYR A 299 12.57 -4.46 3.26
CA TYR A 299 12.96 -4.26 4.65
C TYR A 299 11.86 -3.56 5.46
N PRO A 300 11.65 -3.96 6.73
CA PRO A 300 12.26 -5.10 7.42
C PRO A 300 11.59 -6.42 7.04
N LYS A 301 12.32 -7.54 7.08
CA LYS A 301 11.76 -8.87 6.76
C LYS A 301 10.93 -9.42 7.93
N PHE A 302 9.75 -8.85 8.18
CA PHE A 302 8.89 -9.16 9.35
C PHE A 302 8.59 -10.65 9.57
N TRP A 303 8.70 -11.49 8.54
CA TRP A 303 8.49 -12.94 8.59
C TRP A 303 9.71 -13.76 9.06
N ARG A 304 10.88 -13.13 9.30
CA ARG A 304 12.09 -13.84 9.75
C ARG A 304 12.32 -13.65 11.24
N ARG A 305 12.52 -14.77 11.95
CA ARG A 305 12.97 -14.77 13.37
C ARG A 305 14.28 -14.02 13.58
N LYS A 306 15.22 -14.14 12.64
CA LYS A 306 16.47 -13.36 12.61
C LYS A 306 16.40 -12.37 11.46
N LEU A 307 16.11 -11.11 11.78
CA LEU A 307 16.09 -10.02 10.82
C LEU A 307 17.53 -9.81 10.31
N PRO A 308 17.77 -9.80 8.98
CA PRO A 308 19.03 -9.26 8.48
C PRO A 308 19.15 -7.81 8.96
N SER A 309 20.37 -7.37 9.28
CA SER A 309 20.57 -5.96 9.60
C SER A 309 20.15 -5.08 8.42
N PHE A 310 19.71 -3.87 8.72
CA PHE A 310 19.42 -2.86 7.71
C PHE A 310 20.60 -2.69 6.75
N GLU A 311 21.81 -2.56 7.31
CA GLU A 311 23.07 -2.42 6.57
C GLU A 311 23.33 -3.60 5.62
N LEU A 312 23.13 -4.85 6.07
CA LEU A 312 23.30 -6.02 5.20
C LEU A 312 22.29 -6.01 4.04
N THR A 313 21.06 -5.53 4.29
CA THR A 313 20.03 -5.46 3.25
C THR A 313 20.35 -4.35 2.25
N LEU A 314 20.82 -3.19 2.73
CA LEU A 314 21.32 -2.10 1.90
C LEU A 314 22.50 -2.55 1.03
N LYS A 315 23.49 -3.23 1.62
CA LYS A 315 24.61 -3.80 0.89
C LYS A 315 24.15 -4.74 -0.23
N ARG A 316 23.26 -5.69 0.08
CA ARG A 316 22.72 -6.62 -0.92
C ARG A 316 21.97 -5.93 -2.05
N LEU A 317 21.25 -4.85 -1.77
CA LEU A 317 20.56 -4.07 -2.78
C LEU A 317 21.56 -3.38 -3.72
N ILE A 318 22.59 -2.76 -3.17
CA ILE A 318 23.63 -2.06 -3.93
C ILE A 318 24.47 -3.05 -4.75
N ASP A 319 24.93 -4.16 -4.16
CA ASP A 319 25.72 -5.20 -4.84
C ASP A 319 24.99 -5.83 -6.04
N LYS A 320 23.66 -5.77 -6.06
CA LYS A 320 22.81 -6.34 -7.13
C LYS A 320 22.71 -5.45 -8.36
N VAL A 321 23.02 -4.17 -8.24
CA VAL A 321 23.20 -3.28 -9.37
C VAL A 321 24.68 -3.33 -9.73
N PRO A 322 25.09 -3.49 -11.00
CA PRO A 322 26.50 -3.59 -11.35
C PRO A 322 27.25 -2.28 -11.00
N VAL A 323 27.78 -2.21 -9.77
CA VAL A 323 28.43 -1.01 -9.19
C VAL A 323 29.80 -0.75 -9.80
N SER A 324 30.38 -1.73 -10.49
CA SER A 324 31.72 -1.61 -11.10
C SER A 324 31.85 -0.49 -12.14
N ARG A 325 30.79 0.28 -12.44
CA ARG A 325 30.77 1.45 -13.33
C ARG A 325 29.80 2.59 -12.90
N VAL A 326 29.25 2.58 -11.69
CA VAL A 326 28.21 3.55 -11.30
C VAL A 326 28.81 4.62 -10.37
N LYS A 327 28.77 5.88 -10.79
CA LYS A 327 29.10 7.02 -9.92
C LYS A 327 27.96 7.24 -8.93
N GLY A 328 28.25 7.71 -7.72
CA GLY A 328 27.20 7.98 -6.74
C GLY A 328 26.17 9.00 -7.24
N GLU A 329 26.59 9.97 -8.06
CA GLU A 329 25.72 10.96 -8.72
C GLU A 329 24.65 10.34 -9.64
N ASP A 330 24.92 9.16 -10.20
CA ASP A 330 23.98 8.42 -11.06
C ASP A 330 23.02 7.55 -10.24
N MET A 331 23.10 7.58 -8.90
CA MET A 331 22.34 6.73 -8.01
C MET A 331 21.39 7.53 -7.12
N VAL A 332 20.17 6.99 -7.01
CA VAL A 332 19.13 7.47 -6.11
C VAL A 332 18.78 6.34 -5.15
N LEU A 333 18.81 6.62 -3.86
CA LEU A 333 18.38 5.69 -2.82
C LEU A 333 17.07 6.20 -2.20
N VAL A 334 15.98 5.46 -2.39
CA VAL A 334 14.67 5.74 -1.81
C VAL A 334 14.43 4.81 -0.63
N LEU A 335 14.17 5.39 0.54
CA LEU A 335 14.02 4.68 1.80
C LEU A 335 12.65 4.94 2.40
N GLY A 336 12.06 3.94 3.04
CA GLY A 336 10.87 4.15 3.86
C GLY A 336 9.86 3.02 3.83
N GLY A 337 8.69 3.30 4.39
CA GLY A 337 7.65 2.32 4.58
C GLY A 337 6.54 2.85 5.46
N VAL A 338 5.77 1.97 6.06
CA VAL A 338 4.60 2.35 6.85
C VAL A 338 4.97 2.77 8.27
N HIS A 339 5.93 2.10 8.93
CA HIS A 339 6.15 2.31 10.39
C HIS A 339 7.55 2.00 10.96
N TRP A 340 8.59 1.71 10.17
CA TRP A 340 9.86 1.15 10.69
C TRP A 340 11.07 2.10 10.64
N LEU A 341 11.07 3.09 9.75
CA LEU A 341 12.22 3.96 9.52
C LEU A 341 12.52 4.82 10.75
N SER A 342 13.79 5.10 11.03
CA SER A 342 14.23 5.87 12.20
C SER A 342 15.56 6.59 11.94
N LYS A 343 15.97 7.45 12.87
CA LYS A 343 17.28 8.13 12.82
C LYS A 343 18.46 7.17 12.66
N ILE A 344 18.44 6.04 13.36
CA ILE A 344 19.51 5.04 13.32
C ILE A 344 19.71 4.52 11.89
N HIS A 345 18.62 4.28 11.17
CA HIS A 345 18.67 3.84 9.78
C HIS A 345 19.30 4.91 8.87
N MET A 346 18.92 6.17 9.04
CA MET A 346 19.50 7.28 8.28
C MET A 346 21.01 7.45 8.53
N ASP A 347 21.43 7.36 9.79
CA ASP A 347 22.86 7.41 10.15
C ASP A 347 23.64 6.24 9.55
N THR A 348 23.03 5.05 9.54
CA THR A 348 23.61 3.85 8.91
C THR A 348 23.79 4.02 7.40
N VAL A 349 22.85 4.67 6.71
CA VAL A 349 22.96 4.97 5.27
C VAL A 349 24.14 5.88 4.99
N LEU A 350 24.26 7.01 5.72
CA LEU A 350 25.35 7.95 5.51
C LEU A 350 26.71 7.29 5.73
N LYS A 351 26.85 6.54 6.83
CA LYS A 351 28.05 5.76 7.14
C LYS A 351 28.38 4.79 6.00
N PHE A 352 27.40 3.98 5.60
CA PHE A 352 27.58 2.98 4.55
C PHE A 352 28.01 3.60 3.21
N LEU A 353 27.33 4.66 2.77
CA LEU A 353 27.66 5.34 1.50
C LEU A 353 29.07 5.93 1.53
N SER A 354 29.49 6.49 2.67
CA SER A 354 30.86 6.98 2.85
C SER A 354 31.90 5.86 2.78
N GLU A 355 31.64 4.73 3.44
CA GLU A 355 32.55 3.57 3.47
C GLU A 355 32.68 2.88 2.09
N GLN A 356 31.66 3.00 1.24
CA GLN A 356 31.69 2.47 -0.13
C GLN A 356 32.15 3.51 -1.16
N SER A 357 32.61 4.70 -0.74
CA SER A 357 32.99 5.82 -1.63
C SER A 357 31.89 6.23 -2.62
N LEU A 358 30.63 6.03 -2.25
CA LEU A 358 29.45 6.40 -3.04
C LEU A 358 29.03 7.83 -2.71
N HIS A 359 29.92 8.79 -2.94
CA HIS A 359 29.63 10.21 -2.76
C HIS A 359 28.68 10.71 -3.85
N GLY A 360 27.77 11.64 -3.50
CA GLY A 360 26.82 12.24 -4.44
C GLY A 360 25.51 11.46 -4.63
N VAL A 361 25.32 10.31 -3.96
CA VAL A 361 24.04 9.58 -3.98
C VAL A 361 22.92 10.46 -3.45
N LYS A 362 21.86 10.64 -4.24
CA LYS A 362 20.65 11.33 -3.79
C LYS A 362 19.84 10.38 -2.92
N VAL A 363 19.57 10.77 -1.67
CA VAL A 363 18.73 9.98 -0.76
C VAL A 363 17.37 10.64 -0.61
N ILE A 364 16.30 9.88 -0.82
CA ILE A 364 14.91 10.31 -0.63
C ILE A 364 14.26 9.45 0.45
N VAL A 365 13.64 10.10 1.42
CA VAL A 365 12.87 9.46 2.48
C VAL A 365 11.38 9.60 2.19
N LYS A 366 10.73 8.46 1.95
CA LYS A 366 9.28 8.32 2.06
C LYS A 366 8.94 8.18 3.55
N THR A 367 8.12 9.08 4.07
CA THR A 367 7.70 9.02 5.47
C THR A 367 6.68 7.90 5.71
N LEU A 368 6.10 7.87 6.92
CA LEU A 368 5.19 6.83 7.38
C LEU A 368 3.87 6.82 6.58
N GLY A 369 3.06 5.79 6.78
CA GLY A 369 1.73 5.67 6.17
C GLY A 369 0.65 5.40 7.22
N ALA A 370 -0.61 5.57 6.84
CA ALA A 370 -1.75 5.39 7.73
C ALA A 370 -2.08 3.94 8.08
N GLY A 371 -1.40 2.94 7.50
CA GLY A 371 -1.70 1.53 7.72
C GLY A 371 -1.66 1.10 9.20
N PHE A 372 -2.16 -0.10 9.49
CA PHE A 372 -2.13 -0.71 10.84
C PHE A 372 -2.98 -0.02 11.92
N HIS A 373 -4.03 0.75 11.57
CA HIS A 373 -4.96 1.29 12.58
C HIS A 373 -6.25 0.44 12.71
N GLN A 374 -6.48 -0.52 11.80
CA GLN A 374 -7.61 -1.46 11.86
C GLN A 374 -7.21 -2.74 12.59
N ARG A 375 -8.13 -3.29 13.41
CA ARG A 375 -7.93 -4.58 14.08
C ARG A 375 -8.16 -5.73 13.11
N VAL A 376 -7.07 -6.23 12.51
CA VAL A 376 -7.10 -7.32 11.52
C VAL A 376 -6.40 -8.56 12.07
N HIS A 377 -6.92 -9.74 11.75
CA HIS A 377 -6.32 -10.98 12.21
C HIS A 377 -4.90 -11.15 11.68
N GLY A 378 -3.99 -11.51 12.58
CA GLY A 378 -2.59 -11.76 12.26
C GLY A 378 -1.81 -10.51 11.85
N VAL A 379 -2.37 -9.31 11.98
CA VAL A 379 -1.71 -8.04 11.63
C VAL A 379 -1.61 -7.17 12.87
N HIS A 380 -0.42 -6.62 13.10
CA HIS A 380 -0.22 -5.67 14.19
C HIS A 380 -1.10 -4.42 13.96
N TYR A 381 -1.76 -3.97 15.03
CA TYR A 381 -2.60 -2.77 15.00
C TYR A 381 -2.16 -1.77 16.07
N LEU A 382 -2.35 -0.49 15.78
CA LEU A 382 -2.14 0.62 16.69
C LEU A 382 -3.49 1.23 17.05
N PRO A 383 -3.87 1.28 18.34
CA PRO A 383 -5.07 1.99 18.76
C PRO A 383 -4.90 3.50 18.58
N LYS A 384 -5.99 4.27 18.70
CA LYS A 384 -5.99 5.71 18.45
C LYS A 384 -4.95 6.45 19.31
N GLU A 385 -4.73 6.04 20.55
CA GLU A 385 -3.74 6.62 21.46
C GLU A 385 -2.30 6.40 20.97
N GLY A 386 -2.06 5.28 20.28
CA GLY A 386 -0.78 4.96 19.65
C GLY A 386 -0.43 5.90 18.50
N LEU A 387 -1.43 6.51 17.85
CA LEU A 387 -1.24 7.39 16.69
C LEU A 387 -0.46 8.66 17.05
N ARG A 388 -0.60 9.21 18.26
CA ARG A 388 0.16 10.39 18.69
C ARG A 388 1.67 10.16 18.65
N LYS A 389 2.10 8.96 19.03
CA LYS A 389 3.52 8.56 18.93
C LYS A 389 3.98 8.47 17.48
N VAL A 390 3.13 7.96 16.59
CA VAL A 390 3.42 7.86 15.16
C VAL A 390 3.55 9.24 14.52
N ILE A 391 2.66 10.20 14.84
CA ILE A 391 2.76 11.59 14.35
C ILE A 391 4.10 12.21 14.78
N SER A 392 4.42 12.12 16.07
CA SER A 392 5.66 12.69 16.62
C SER A 392 6.88 12.07 15.95
N HIS A 393 6.88 10.74 15.79
CA HIS A 393 7.92 10.02 15.07
C HIS A 393 8.03 10.45 13.60
N ASN A 394 6.92 10.63 12.90
CA ASN A 394 6.89 11.11 11.51
C ASN A 394 7.50 12.51 11.39
N GLN A 395 7.17 13.42 12.32
CA GLN A 395 7.73 14.77 12.34
C GLN A 395 9.24 14.74 12.58
N GLN A 396 9.71 13.90 13.51
CA GLN A 396 11.14 13.70 13.74
C GLN A 396 11.84 13.15 12.51
N LEU A 397 11.23 12.19 11.79
CA LEU A 397 11.77 11.65 10.55
C LEU A 397 11.96 12.74 9.49
N ILE A 398 10.97 13.61 9.31
CA ILE A 398 11.05 14.73 8.37
C ILE A 398 12.21 15.66 8.75
N THR A 399 12.24 16.15 9.98
CA THR A 399 13.28 17.08 10.46
C THR A 399 14.68 16.47 10.32
N GLN A 400 14.86 15.22 10.75
CA GLN A 400 16.15 14.53 10.68
C GLN A 400 16.60 14.26 9.24
N SER A 401 15.67 14.00 8.32
CA SER A 401 15.97 13.81 6.90
C SER A 401 16.48 15.10 6.28
N LEU A 402 15.77 16.21 6.50
CA LEU A 402 16.15 17.53 5.97
C LEU A 402 17.50 18.01 6.52
N GLN A 403 17.76 17.79 7.81
CA GLN A 403 19.06 18.11 8.44
C GLN A 403 20.24 17.34 7.82
N ARG A 404 19.99 16.19 7.18
CA ARG A 404 21.00 15.39 6.47
C ARG A 404 21.09 15.69 4.98
N GLY A 405 20.33 16.67 4.49
CA GLY A 405 20.24 16.99 3.07
C GLY A 405 19.46 15.95 2.25
N PHE A 406 18.65 15.09 2.90
CA PHE A 406 17.81 14.14 2.19
C PHE A 406 16.56 14.80 1.62
N GLY A 407 16.11 14.32 0.47
CA GLY A 407 14.77 14.61 -0.03
C GLY A 407 13.71 13.95 0.85
N VAL A 408 12.54 14.57 0.97
CA VAL A 408 11.42 14.05 1.77
C VAL A 408 10.16 14.01 0.92
N VAL A 409 9.43 12.91 1.02
CA VAL A 409 8.07 12.75 0.50
C VAL A 409 7.18 12.34 1.67
N ASP A 410 6.40 13.28 2.20
CA ASP A 410 5.53 13.02 3.33
C ASP A 410 4.25 12.32 2.88
N THR A 411 4.12 11.03 3.21
CA THR A 411 2.95 10.22 2.88
C THR A 411 1.97 10.06 4.04
N PHE A 412 2.38 10.42 5.26
CA PHE A 412 1.60 10.10 6.45
C PHE A 412 0.27 10.84 6.48
N ARG A 413 0.30 12.18 6.41
CA ARG A 413 -0.91 13.01 6.41
C ARG A 413 -1.81 12.74 5.21
N MET A 414 -1.19 12.56 4.04
CA MET A 414 -1.91 12.24 2.81
C MET A 414 -2.70 10.94 2.92
N THR A 415 -2.05 9.85 3.36
CA THR A 415 -2.69 8.53 3.47
C THR A 415 -3.66 8.47 4.64
N TYR A 416 -3.41 9.22 5.73
CA TYR A 416 -4.25 9.17 6.92
C TYR A 416 -5.56 9.93 6.73
N ALA A 417 -5.51 11.08 6.04
CA ALA A 417 -6.72 11.81 5.67
C ALA A 417 -7.64 11.02 4.73
N ARG A 418 -7.09 10.05 4.00
CA ARG A 418 -7.80 9.17 3.08
C ARG A 418 -7.62 7.72 3.47
N PHE A 419 -7.57 7.40 4.77
CA PHE A 419 -7.21 6.06 5.23
C PHE A 419 -8.16 4.98 4.69
N LYS A 420 -9.41 5.35 4.37
CA LYS A 420 -10.43 4.49 3.76
C LYS A 420 -10.21 4.22 2.28
N ASP A 421 -9.24 4.83 1.61
CA ASP A 421 -8.98 4.63 0.17
C ASP A 421 -7.97 3.52 -0.14
N PHE A 422 -7.53 2.75 0.86
CA PHE A 422 -6.64 1.61 0.61
C PHE A 422 -7.29 0.59 -0.34
N THR A 423 -6.48 -0.06 -1.16
CA THR A 423 -6.93 -0.91 -2.28
C THR A 423 -6.61 -2.40 -2.08
N GLU A 424 -5.58 -2.75 -1.31
CA GLU A 424 -5.36 -4.15 -0.88
C GLU A 424 -5.75 -4.36 0.57
N GLY A 425 -6.53 -5.44 0.80
CA GLY A 425 -7.21 -5.76 2.05
C GLY A 425 -6.32 -5.82 3.29
N LYS A 426 -5.50 -6.86 3.43
CA LYS A 426 -4.95 -7.37 4.69
C LYS A 426 -4.41 -6.36 5.73
N CYS A 427 -3.67 -5.32 5.35
CA CYS A 427 -3.06 -4.37 6.32
C CYS A 427 -3.71 -2.97 6.31
N ALA A 428 -4.66 -2.72 5.40
CA ALA A 428 -5.15 -1.38 5.09
C ALA A 428 -4.04 -0.35 4.82
N CYS A 429 -2.90 -0.81 4.28
CA CYS A 429 -1.69 0.00 4.14
C CYS A 429 -1.33 0.31 2.68
N HIS A 430 -1.96 -0.36 1.72
CA HIS A 430 -1.68 -0.22 0.30
C HIS A 430 -2.63 0.76 -0.36
N PHE A 431 -2.08 1.86 -0.88
CA PHE A 431 -2.78 2.82 -1.72
C PHE A 431 -2.56 2.59 -3.21
N HIS A 432 -2.19 1.35 -3.57
CA HIS A 432 -2.04 0.90 -4.94
C HIS A 432 -2.50 -0.56 -5.09
N LYS A 433 -2.98 -0.89 -6.28
CA LYS A 433 -3.27 -2.26 -6.72
C LYS A 433 -2.60 -2.47 -8.08
N VAL A 434 -2.04 -3.66 -8.29
CA VAL A 434 -1.48 -4.01 -9.60
C VAL A 434 -2.42 -4.98 -10.29
N ASN A 435 -2.95 -4.57 -11.44
CA ASN A 435 -3.88 -5.35 -12.24
C ASN A 435 -3.16 -5.92 -13.46
N LYS A 436 -3.39 -7.20 -13.73
CA LYS A 436 -2.95 -7.84 -14.96
C LYS A 436 -3.92 -7.46 -16.08
N VAL A 437 -3.42 -6.79 -17.11
CA VAL A 437 -4.24 -6.34 -18.25
C VAL A 437 -4.13 -7.34 -19.40
N ARG A 438 -2.93 -7.87 -19.65
CA ARG A 438 -2.62 -8.91 -20.65
C ARG A 438 -1.54 -9.86 -20.11
N SER A 439 -1.19 -10.92 -20.86
CA SER A 439 -0.24 -11.96 -20.44
C SER A 439 1.02 -11.41 -19.75
N ASP A 440 1.59 -10.36 -20.32
CA ASP A 440 2.88 -9.75 -19.93
C ASP A 440 2.77 -8.23 -19.70
N LEU A 441 1.56 -7.75 -19.37
CA LEU A 441 1.29 -6.33 -19.17
C LEU A 441 0.49 -6.11 -17.89
N TYR A 442 1.06 -5.34 -16.97
CA TYR A 442 0.40 -4.94 -15.74
C TYR A 442 0.28 -3.42 -15.65
N GLN A 443 -0.77 -2.98 -14.96
CA GLN A 443 -0.99 -1.58 -14.64
C GLN A 443 -1.12 -1.39 -13.13
N VAL A 444 -0.59 -0.27 -12.65
CA VAL A 444 -0.71 0.18 -11.28
C VAL A 444 -1.85 1.18 -11.18
N GLU A 445 -2.82 0.86 -10.35
CA GLU A 445 -3.91 1.74 -9.94
C GLU A 445 -3.65 2.27 -8.54
N GLY A 446 -4.23 3.42 -8.21
CA GLY A 446 -4.11 4.06 -6.89
C GLY A 446 -3.71 5.52 -6.98
N SER A 447 -4.70 6.41 -6.92
CA SER A 447 -4.51 7.86 -7.08
C SER A 447 -3.60 8.45 -5.99
N VAL A 448 -3.73 7.99 -4.74
CA VAL A 448 -2.88 8.43 -3.63
C VAL A 448 -1.43 7.99 -3.85
N ASN A 449 -1.19 6.74 -4.29
CA ASN A 449 0.16 6.26 -4.61
C ASN A 449 0.80 7.00 -5.78
N ARG A 450 0.02 7.30 -6.80
CA ARG A 450 0.45 8.14 -7.91
C ARG A 450 0.91 9.52 -7.45
N GLN A 451 0.21 10.15 -6.51
CA GLN A 451 0.53 11.50 -6.08
C GLN A 451 1.86 11.59 -5.32
N TYR A 452 2.13 10.75 -4.32
CA TYR A 452 3.45 10.76 -3.69
C TYR A 452 4.58 10.29 -4.62
N THR A 453 4.28 9.40 -5.57
CA THR A 453 5.28 8.99 -6.57
C THR A 453 5.64 10.15 -7.50
N ASN A 454 4.67 10.95 -7.92
CA ASN A 454 4.90 12.17 -8.70
C ASN A 454 5.78 13.17 -7.95
N MET A 455 5.56 13.36 -6.64
CA MET A 455 6.37 14.26 -5.81
C MET A 455 7.85 13.84 -5.80
N MET A 456 8.11 12.54 -5.66
CA MET A 456 9.47 11.99 -5.74
C MET A 456 10.08 12.21 -7.12
N LEU A 457 9.36 11.81 -8.19
CA LEU A 457 9.89 11.90 -9.56
C LEU A 457 10.17 13.35 -9.96
N GLN A 458 9.27 14.28 -9.59
CA GLN A 458 9.52 15.71 -9.77
C GLN A 458 10.79 16.14 -9.04
N SER A 459 10.97 15.78 -7.75
CA SER A 459 12.16 16.17 -6.99
C SER A 459 13.48 15.64 -7.55
N LEU A 460 13.43 14.58 -8.36
CA LEU A 460 14.61 14.03 -9.04
C LEU A 460 14.95 14.80 -10.31
N CYS A 461 13.94 15.40 -10.96
CA CYS A 461 14.01 15.97 -12.30
C CYS A 461 13.80 17.49 -12.38
N SER A 462 13.57 18.14 -11.24
CA SER A 462 13.39 19.59 -11.11
C SER A 462 14.65 20.32 -10.70
#